data_AF-A0ABD6CMA5-F1
#
_entry.id   AF-A0ABD6CMA5-F1
#
_cell.length_a   1.000
_cell.length_b   1.000
_cell.length_c   1.000
_cell.angle_alpha   90.00
_cell.angle_beta   90.00
_cell.angle_gamma   90.00
#
_symmetry.space_group_name_H-M   'P 1'
#
loop_
_entity.id
_entity.type
_entity.pdbx_description
1 polymer ?
#
loop_
_entity_poly.entity_id
_entity_poly.type
_entity_poly.pdbx_seq_one_letter_code
_entity_poly.pdbx_strand_id
1 'polypeptide(L)'
;MNPEDLPTPEAEVDSVSPEALKDRIDAGEDVTLLDTRMQSDYEEWHIDDDTVTTINLPYFHFLEDDIDDDVLEQVPEDREITVLCAKGGASEFVAGALKAR
;
A
#
# COMPACT_ATOMS: atom_id res chain seq x y z
N MET A 1 -7.73 2.19 -16.51
CA MET A 1 -8.84 1.50 -15.83
C MET A 1 -9.32 2.39 -14.69
N ASN A 2 -10.61 2.37 -14.35
CA ASN A 2 -11.06 3.05 -13.14
C ASN A 2 -10.65 2.20 -11.92
N PRO A 3 -10.18 2.80 -10.81
CA PRO A 3 -9.88 2.08 -9.57
C PRO A 3 -11.12 1.45 -8.91
N GLU A 4 -12.31 1.62 -9.49
CA GLU A 4 -13.58 1.01 -9.07
C GLU A 4 -13.83 -0.34 -9.76
N ASP A 5 -13.03 -0.71 -10.76
CA ASP A 5 -13.12 -1.98 -11.49
C ASP A 5 -12.08 -3.01 -11.01
N LEU A 6 -11.59 -2.86 -9.77
CA LEU A 6 -10.58 -3.77 -9.24
C LEU A 6 -11.15 -5.16 -8.93
N PRO A 7 -10.34 -6.23 -9.06
CA PRO A 7 -10.74 -7.55 -8.61
C PRO A 7 -11.10 -7.54 -7.13
N THR A 8 -11.96 -8.49 -6.72
CA THR A 8 -12.18 -8.72 -5.30
C THR A 8 -10.88 -9.18 -4.65
N PRO A 9 -10.49 -8.66 -3.47
CA PRO A 9 -9.29 -9.08 -2.78
C PRO A 9 -9.28 -10.60 -2.55
N GLU A 10 -8.13 -11.23 -2.73
CA GLU A 10 -7.98 -12.69 -2.59
C GLU A 10 -7.97 -13.14 -1.12
N ALA A 11 -7.73 -12.22 -0.19
CA ALA A 11 -7.74 -12.44 1.25
C ALA A 11 -8.35 -11.26 2.01
N GLU A 12 -8.97 -11.53 3.17
CA GLU A 12 -9.45 -10.48 4.08
C GLU A 12 -8.27 -9.75 4.73
N VAL A 13 -8.32 -8.41 4.72
CA VAL A 13 -7.28 -7.54 5.29
C VAL A 13 -7.84 -6.65 6.37
N ASP A 14 -7.01 -6.34 7.37
CA ASP A 14 -7.36 -5.37 8.39
C ASP A 14 -7.29 -3.96 7.80
N SER A 15 -8.26 -3.12 8.11
CA SER A 15 -8.28 -1.72 7.67
C SER A 15 -7.88 -0.77 8.78
N VAL A 16 -7.17 0.29 8.42
CA VAL A 16 -6.80 1.41 9.29
C VAL A 16 -7.44 2.69 8.76
N SER A 17 -8.00 3.52 9.65
CA SER A 17 -8.53 4.82 9.24
C SER A 17 -7.40 5.83 9.04
N PRO A 18 -7.59 6.87 8.21
CA PRO A 18 -6.60 7.94 8.06
C PRO A 18 -6.23 8.61 9.39
N GLU A 19 -7.20 8.81 10.28
CA GLU A 19 -6.97 9.39 11.61
C GLU A 19 -6.10 8.46 12.47
N ALA A 20 -6.40 7.17 12.50
CA ALA A 20 -5.61 6.20 13.26
C ALA A 20 -4.18 6.06 12.73
N LEU A 21 -4.00 6.08 11.40
CA LEU A 21 -2.67 6.08 10.80
C LEU A 21 -1.89 7.35 11.17
N LYS A 22 -2.55 8.51 11.13
CA LYS A 22 -1.95 9.77 11.54
C LYS A 22 -1.55 9.74 13.02
N ASP A 23 -2.40 9.24 13.90
CA ASP A 23 -2.13 9.16 15.34
C ASP A 23 -0.88 8.30 15.64
N ARG A 24 -0.66 7.20 14.89
CA ARG A 24 0.54 6.36 14.99
C ARG A 24 1.80 7.13 14.61
N ILE A 25 1.75 7.86 13.49
CA ILE A 25 2.88 8.69 13.02
C ILE A 25 3.18 9.80 14.03
N ASP A 26 2.16 10.51 14.52
CA ASP A 26 2.32 11.57 15.53
C ASP A 26 2.88 11.04 16.86
N ALA A 27 2.62 9.77 17.19
CA ALA A 27 3.18 9.08 18.36
C ALA A 27 4.65 8.65 18.18
N GLY A 28 5.21 8.80 16.97
CA GLY A 28 6.57 8.40 16.62
C GLY A 28 6.73 6.89 16.47
N GLU A 29 5.67 6.16 16.13
CA GLU A 29 5.75 4.74 15.79
C GLU A 29 6.43 4.54 14.43
N ASP A 30 7.25 3.51 14.29
CA ASP A 30 7.80 3.12 12.99
C ASP A 30 6.69 2.63 12.07
N VAL A 31 6.44 3.36 10.97
CA VAL A 31 5.38 3.05 10.00
C VAL A 31 6.00 2.78 8.64
N THR A 32 5.67 1.62 8.05
CA THR A 32 6.01 1.32 6.65
C THR A 32 4.78 1.48 5.77
N LEU A 33 4.85 2.39 4.79
CA LEU A 33 3.79 2.68 3.84
C LEU A 33 4.14 2.12 2.46
N LEU A 34 3.23 1.33 1.91
CA LEU A 34 3.23 0.96 0.50
C LEU A 34 2.22 1.83 -0.23
N ASP A 35 2.69 2.88 -0.90
CA ASP A 35 1.84 3.79 -1.67
C ASP A 35 1.60 3.22 -3.07
N THR A 36 0.35 2.83 -3.35
CA THR A 36 -0.04 2.21 -4.62
C THR A 36 -0.61 3.20 -5.63
N ARG A 37 -0.47 4.50 -5.39
CA ARG A 37 -0.84 5.55 -6.36
C ARG A 37 0.12 5.55 -7.54
N MET A 38 -0.26 6.27 -8.60
CA MET A 38 0.63 6.49 -9.73
C MET A 38 1.87 7.25 -9.27
N GLN A 39 3.02 6.95 -9.88
CA GLN A 39 4.30 7.59 -9.55
C GLN A 39 4.20 9.13 -9.62
N SER A 40 3.49 9.68 -10.60
CA SER A 40 3.27 11.13 -10.69
C SER A 40 2.55 11.72 -9.48
N ASP A 41 1.55 11.01 -8.92
CA ASP A 41 0.79 11.47 -7.75
C ASP A 41 1.65 11.41 -6.48
N TYR A 42 2.52 10.40 -6.41
CA TYR A 42 3.49 10.21 -5.34
C TYR A 42 4.59 11.28 -5.38
N GLU A 43 5.11 11.59 -6.57
CA GLU A 43 6.11 12.64 -6.79
C GLU A 43 5.55 14.04 -6.52
N GLU A 44 4.25 14.26 -6.79
CA GLU A 44 3.57 15.50 -6.42
C GLU A 44 3.50 15.66 -4.90
N TRP A 45 3.16 14.58 -4.19
CA TRP A 45 3.24 14.52 -2.73
C TRP A 45 3.17 13.08 -2.20
N HIS A 46 3.83 12.84 -1.08
CA HIS A 46 3.69 11.63 -0.28
C HIS A 46 3.74 11.98 1.21
N ILE A 47 3.33 11.02 2.06
CA ILE A 47 3.51 11.15 3.50
C ILE A 47 5.01 11.06 3.78
N ASP A 48 5.53 12.03 4.52
CA ASP A 48 6.95 12.18 4.83
C ASP A 48 7.09 12.57 6.31
N ASP A 49 7.76 11.72 7.09
CA ASP A 49 8.06 11.90 8.50
C ASP A 49 9.30 11.06 8.86
N ASP A 50 10.02 11.44 9.91
CA ASP A 50 11.25 10.77 10.35
C ASP A 50 11.03 9.27 10.67
N THR A 51 9.82 8.90 11.08
CA THR A 51 9.43 7.52 11.45
C THR A 51 8.71 6.76 10.34
N VAL A 52 8.51 7.39 9.17
CA VAL A 52 7.78 6.80 8.05
C VAL A 52 8.76 6.33 6.98
N THR A 53 8.76 5.02 6.72
CA THR A 53 9.39 4.43 5.53
C THR A 53 8.36 4.31 4.42
N THR A 54 8.60 4.94 3.28
CA THR A 54 7.66 4.94 2.15
C THR A 54 8.23 4.21 0.93
N ILE A 55 7.40 3.39 0.29
CA ILE A 55 7.70 2.64 -0.93
C ILE A 55 6.56 2.92 -1.92
N ASN A 56 6.87 3.37 -3.14
CA ASN A 56 5.86 3.56 -4.18
C ASN A 56 5.91 2.42 -5.20
N LEU A 57 4.85 1.61 -5.22
CA LEU A 57 4.61 0.58 -6.23
C LEU A 57 3.17 0.72 -6.73
N PRO A 58 2.96 1.34 -7.91
CA PRO A 58 1.62 1.55 -8.44
C PRO A 58 0.80 0.25 -8.53
N TYR A 59 -0.49 0.34 -8.21
CA TYR A 59 -1.38 -0.84 -8.10
C TYR A 59 -1.42 -1.74 -9.34
N PHE A 60 -1.09 -1.20 -10.52
CA PHE A 60 -1.13 -1.98 -11.76
C PHE A 60 -0.10 -3.11 -11.80
N HIS A 61 0.97 -3.03 -11.00
CA HIS A 61 1.94 -4.12 -10.83
C HIS A 61 1.36 -5.37 -10.14
N PHE A 62 0.17 -5.24 -9.54
CA PHE A 62 -0.48 -6.31 -8.79
C PHE A 62 -1.74 -6.84 -9.50
N LEU A 63 -2.02 -6.38 -10.73
CA LEU A 63 -3.26 -6.75 -11.45
C LEU A 63 -3.18 -8.10 -12.17
N GLU A 64 -1.97 -8.59 -12.43
CA GLU A 64 -1.76 -9.89 -13.05
C GLU A 64 -1.94 -11.01 -12.02
N ASP A 65 -2.20 -12.23 -12.48
CA ASP A 65 -2.43 -13.40 -11.60
C ASP A 65 -1.18 -13.70 -10.74
N ASP A 66 0.01 -13.40 -11.27
CA ASP A 66 1.29 -13.53 -10.57
C ASP A 66 1.96 -12.14 -10.47
N ILE A 67 2.46 -11.80 -9.29
CA ILE A 67 3.22 -10.56 -9.06
C ILE A 67 4.69 -10.82 -9.44
N ASP A 68 5.29 -9.93 -10.23
CA ASP A 68 6.68 -10.06 -10.67
C ASP A 68 7.68 -10.09 -9.49
N ASP A 69 8.70 -10.95 -9.57
CA ASP A 69 9.71 -11.11 -8.51
C ASP A 69 10.42 -9.79 -8.14
N ASP A 70 10.68 -8.91 -9.09
CA ASP A 70 11.34 -7.62 -8.85
C ASP A 70 10.44 -6.61 -8.12
N VAL A 71 9.12 -6.72 -8.27
CA VAL A 71 8.14 -5.96 -7.47
C VAL A 71 8.17 -6.47 -6.04
N LEU A 72 8.23 -7.79 -5.86
CA LEU A 72 8.16 -8.44 -4.55
C LEU A 72 9.43 -8.24 -3.74
N GLU A 73 10.60 -8.25 -4.37
CA GLU A 73 11.88 -7.94 -3.72
C GLU A 73 11.90 -6.54 -3.07
N GLN A 74 11.03 -5.63 -3.51
CA GLN A 74 10.88 -4.30 -2.94
C GLN A 74 9.93 -4.24 -1.75
N VAL A 75 9.11 -5.27 -1.52
CA VAL A 75 8.12 -5.32 -0.44
C VAL A 75 8.72 -6.06 0.77
N PRO A 76 8.88 -5.41 1.94
CA PRO A 76 9.37 -6.08 3.14
C PRO A 76 8.46 -7.24 3.60
N GLU A 77 9.05 -8.39 3.89
CA GLU A 77 8.32 -9.55 4.44
C GLU A 77 8.51 -9.70 5.97
N ASP A 78 9.36 -8.88 6.58
CA ASP A 78 9.81 -9.00 7.97
C ASP A 78 9.06 -8.08 8.95
N ARG A 79 8.09 -7.29 8.48
CA ARG A 79 7.40 -6.26 9.25
C ARG A 79 5.97 -6.02 8.75
N GLU A 80 5.17 -5.34 9.56
CA GLU A 80 3.85 -4.85 9.14
C GLU A 80 3.98 -3.75 8.08
N ILE A 81 3.13 -3.80 7.06
CA ILE A 81 3.03 -2.78 6.01
C ILE A 81 1.59 -2.27 5.98
N THR A 82 1.44 -0.95 5.97
CA THR A 82 0.16 -0.30 5.66
C THR A 82 0.13 0.06 4.18
N VAL A 83 -0.79 -0.54 3.43
CA VAL A 83 -0.98 -0.21 2.01
C VAL A 83 -1.90 1.01 1.90
N LEU A 84 -1.47 2.01 1.12
CA LEU A 84 -2.16 3.28 0.98
C LEU A 84 -2.51 3.54 -0.48
N CYS A 85 -3.73 4.04 -0.70
CA CYS A 85 -4.11 4.63 -1.96
C CYS A 85 -5.01 5.86 -1.73
N ALA A 86 -5.42 6.53 -2.80
CA ALA A 86 -6.22 7.76 -2.69
C ALA A 86 -7.63 7.55 -2.11
N LYS A 87 -8.23 6.36 -2.26
CA LYS A 87 -9.67 6.12 -1.97
C LYS A 87 -9.99 4.79 -1.26
N GLY A 88 -9.01 4.00 -0.88
CA GLY A 88 -9.17 2.71 -0.22
C GLY A 88 -9.22 1.47 -1.14
N GLY A 89 -9.83 1.56 -2.33
CA GLY A 89 -10.04 0.38 -3.18
C GLY A 89 -8.74 -0.31 -3.64
N ALA A 90 -7.79 0.45 -4.18
CA ALA A 90 -6.51 -0.10 -4.63
C ALA A 90 -5.65 -0.66 -3.48
N SER A 91 -5.69 -0.02 -2.32
CA SER A 91 -4.93 -0.49 -1.16
C SER A 91 -5.49 -1.79 -0.60
N GLU A 92 -6.82 -1.94 -0.60
CA GLU A 92 -7.48 -3.19 -0.17
C GLU A 92 -7.12 -4.35 -1.11
N PHE A 93 -7.22 -4.13 -2.43
CA PHE A 93 -6.84 -5.12 -3.43
C PHE A 93 -5.38 -5.57 -3.29
N VAL A 94 -4.43 -4.62 -3.27
CA VAL A 94 -3.00 -4.92 -3.19
C VAL A 94 -2.64 -5.59 -1.87
N ALA A 95 -3.19 -5.13 -0.75
CA ALA A 95 -2.98 -5.79 0.55
C ALA A 95 -3.49 -7.23 0.54
N GLY A 96 -4.65 -7.48 -0.09
CA GLY A 96 -5.23 -8.81 -0.22
C GLY A 96 -4.35 -9.73 -1.08
N ALA A 97 -3.90 -9.25 -2.23
CA ALA A 97 -3.00 -9.99 -3.12
C ALA A 97 -1.68 -10.35 -2.43
N LEU A 98 -1.08 -9.42 -1.68
CA LEU A 98 0.14 -9.67 -0.91
C LEU A 98 -0.07 -10.68 0.23
N LYS A 99 -1.23 -10.65 0.89
CA LYS A 99 -1.56 -11.55 2.01
C LYS A 99 -1.92 -12.97 1.57
N ALA A 100 -2.39 -13.14 0.34
CA ALA A 100 -2.77 -14.45 -0.21
C ALA A 100 -1.57 -15.34 -0.61
N ARG A 101 -0.35 -14.80 -0.53
CA ARG A 101 0.92 -15.47 -0.85
C ARG A 101 1.42 -16.32 0.32
#